data_AF-A0A1Q7X2R3-F1
#
_entry.id   AF-A0A1Q7X2R3-F1
#
_cell.length_a   1.000
_cell.length_b   1.000
_cell.length_c   1.000
_cell.angle_alpha   90.00
_cell.angle_beta   90.00
_cell.angle_gamma   90.00
#
_symmetry.space_group_name_H-M   'P 1'
#
loop_
_entity.id
_entity.type
_entity.pdbx_description
1 polymer ?
#
loop_
_entity_poly.entity_id
_entity_poly.type
_entity_poly.pdbx_seq_one_letter_code
_entity_poly.pdbx_strand_id
1 'polypeptide(L)'
;MPTSDYADAEGNVLSLRRSLSAGTIGKVGEPPAGAASSLDDAWRRRSELLFERLVVRWEIAGLPITDQATLLGRYRMADAETQRWVRETIARHVGRHIPELSTR
;
A
#
# COMPACT_ATOMS: atom_id res chain seq x y z
N MET A 1 11.04 11.99 -3.90
CA MET A 1 10.99 10.72 -4.69
C MET A 1 9.83 10.81 -5.67
N PRO A 2 9.95 10.26 -6.89
CA PRO A 2 8.87 10.32 -7.87
C PRO A 2 7.64 9.52 -7.43
N THR A 3 6.44 10.02 -7.77
CA THR A 3 5.16 9.39 -7.44
C THR A 3 4.31 9.10 -8.68
N SER A 4 3.38 8.16 -8.55
CA SER A 4 2.30 7.91 -9.52
C SER A 4 0.96 8.06 -8.82
N ASP A 5 0.01 8.66 -9.51
CA ASP A 5 -1.34 8.86 -9.01
C ASP A 5 -2.31 7.87 -9.66
N TYR A 6 -3.27 7.39 -8.88
CA TYR A 6 -4.30 6.45 -9.32
C TYR A 6 -5.66 6.93 -8.83
N ALA A 7 -6.59 7.14 -9.76
CA ALA A 7 -7.96 7.49 -9.44
C ALA A 7 -8.83 6.23 -9.28
N ASP A 8 -9.75 6.25 -8.32
CA ASP A 8 -10.86 5.31 -8.26
C ASP A 8 -12.08 5.81 -9.06
N ALA A 9 -13.16 5.03 -9.06
CA ALA A 9 -14.38 5.38 -9.79
C ALA A 9 -15.13 6.60 -9.18
N GLU A 10 -14.86 6.93 -7.92
CA GLU A 10 -15.46 8.07 -7.21
C GLU A 10 -14.62 9.35 -7.36
N GLY A 11 -13.46 9.25 -8.02
CA GLY A 11 -12.54 10.37 -8.23
C GLY A 11 -11.57 10.60 -7.06
N ASN A 12 -11.51 9.70 -6.07
CA ASN A 12 -10.47 9.75 -5.04
C ASN A 12 -9.12 9.38 -5.67
N VAL A 13 -8.04 10.00 -5.21
CA VAL A 13 -6.70 9.84 -5.80
C VAL A 13 -5.71 9.30 -4.78
N LEU A 14 -5.12 8.14 -5.06
CA LEU A 14 -4.04 7.54 -4.27
C LEU A 14 -2.69 7.80 -4.95
N SER A 15 -1.78 8.47 -4.25
CA SER A 15 -0.42 8.74 -4.73
C SER A 15 0.58 7.76 -4.10
N LEU A 16 1.34 7.04 -4.94
CA LEU A 16 2.31 6.02 -4.54
C LEU A 16 3.73 6.40 -4.94
N ARG A 17 4.71 6.16 -4.06
CA ARG A 17 6.16 6.26 -4.38
C ARG A 17 6.55 5.21 -5.42
N ARG A 18 7.16 5.63 -6.53
CA ARG A 18 7.64 4.71 -7.59
C ARG A 18 8.90 3.92 -7.23
N SER A 19 9.52 4.21 -6.09
CA SER A 19 10.78 3.60 -5.71
C SER A 19 10.88 3.56 -4.19
N LEU A 20 11.48 2.49 -3.67
CA LEU A 20 11.86 2.33 -2.28
C LEU A 20 13.37 2.13 -2.18
N SER A 21 13.95 2.39 -1.00
CA SER A 21 15.36 2.08 -0.78
C SER A 21 15.57 0.56 -0.79
N ALA A 22 16.77 0.09 -1.16
CA ALA A 22 17.11 -1.33 -1.13
C ALA A 22 16.89 -1.95 0.27
N GLY A 23 17.22 -1.22 1.34
CA GLY A 23 16.97 -1.66 2.71
C GLY A 23 15.48 -1.76 3.06
N THR A 24 14.63 -0.91 2.48
CA THR A 24 13.17 -1.03 2.64
C THR A 24 12.63 -2.22 1.86
N ILE A 25 13.11 -2.43 0.62
CA ILE A 25 12.73 -3.59 -0.20
C ILE A 25 13.07 -4.89 0.52
N GLY A 26 14.29 -5.01 1.09
CA GLY A 26 14.68 -6.18 1.88
C GLY A 26 13.72 -6.46 3.04
N LYS A 27 13.45 -5.46 3.89
CA LYS A 27 12.55 -5.57 5.04
C LYS A 27 11.10 -5.92 4.66
N VAL A 28 10.58 -5.37 3.58
CA VAL A 28 9.21 -5.64 3.09
C VAL A 28 9.12 -7.02 2.44
N GLY A 29 10.20 -7.46 1.81
CA GLY A 29 10.28 -8.78 1.19
C GLY A 29 10.21 -9.89 2.22
N GLU A 30 10.89 -9.76 3.37
CA GLU A 30 11.03 -10.81 4.39
C GLU A 30 9.71 -11.53 4.73
N PRO A 31 9.70 -12.89 4.70
CA PRO A 31 8.54 -13.65 5.12
C PRO A 31 8.25 -13.37 6.62
N PRO A 32 6.98 -13.44 7.06
CA PRO A 32 6.64 -13.25 8.46
C PRO A 32 7.45 -14.20 9.34
N ALA A 33 8.17 -13.67 10.32
CA ALA A 33 8.90 -14.48 11.29
C ALA A 33 7.92 -15.05 12.33
N GLY A 34 7.55 -16.33 12.20
CA GLY A 34 6.86 -17.07 13.26
C GLY A 34 5.88 -18.14 12.77
N ALA A 35 5.91 -19.32 13.40
CA ALA A 35 5.03 -20.46 13.10
C ALA A 35 3.58 -20.30 13.58
N ALA A 36 3.18 -19.10 14.05
CA ALA A 36 1.93 -18.86 14.76
C ALA A 36 0.99 -17.83 14.09
N SER A 37 1.33 -17.26 12.93
CA SER A 37 0.42 -16.37 12.21
C SER A 37 -0.39 -17.16 11.19
N SER A 38 -1.72 -16.98 11.19
CA SER A 38 -2.56 -17.45 10.08
C SER A 38 -2.11 -16.80 8.76
N LEU A 39 -2.38 -17.47 7.64
CA LEU A 39 -2.05 -16.96 6.30
C LEU A 39 -2.71 -15.59 6.04
N ASP A 40 -3.93 -15.41 6.54
CA ASP A 40 -4.69 -14.15 6.42
C ASP A 40 -4.05 -13.02 7.23
N ASP A 41 -3.58 -13.30 8.45
CA ASP A 41 -2.88 -12.29 9.27
C ASP A 41 -1.56 -11.85 8.63
N ALA A 42 -0.81 -12.81 8.07
CA ALA A 42 0.42 -12.52 7.35
C ALA A 42 0.16 -11.63 6.13
N TRP A 43 -0.87 -11.95 5.34
CA TRP A 43 -1.24 -11.19 4.17
C TRP A 43 -1.74 -9.78 4.50
N ARG A 44 -2.54 -9.64 5.57
CA ARG A 44 -2.99 -8.34 6.08
C ARG A 44 -1.83 -7.47 6.52
N ARG A 45 -0.91 -8.01 7.34
CA ARG A 45 0.28 -7.26 7.80
C ARG A 45 1.15 -6.81 6.64
N ARG A 46 1.38 -7.67 5.64
CA ARG A 46 2.13 -7.32 4.44
C ARG A 46 1.46 -6.18 3.67
N SER A 47 0.13 -6.23 3.52
CA SER A 47 -0.64 -5.20 2.82
C SER A 47 -0.55 -3.84 3.53
N GLU A 48 -0.70 -3.81 4.86
CA GLU A 48 -0.54 -2.59 5.66
C GLU A 48 0.89 -2.04 5.58
N LEU A 49 1.91 -2.90 5.66
CA LEU A 49 3.31 -2.50 5.51
C LEU A 49 3.58 -1.88 4.14
N LEU A 50 3.11 -2.50 3.05
CA LEU A 50 3.24 -1.95 1.70
C LEU A 50 2.52 -0.60 1.57
N PHE A 51 1.32 -0.49 2.12
CA PHE A 51 0.57 0.76 2.18
C PHE A 51 1.41 1.85 2.87
N GLU A 52 1.95 1.58 4.05
CA GLU A 52 2.76 2.53 4.82
C GLU A 52 4.03 3.00 4.10
N ARG A 53 4.65 2.11 3.31
CA ARG A 53 5.87 2.44 2.57
C ARG A 53 5.60 3.15 1.26
N LEU A 54 4.50 2.84 0.57
CA LEU A 54 4.25 3.33 -0.77
C LEU A 54 3.33 4.54 -0.81
N VAL A 55 2.26 4.57 -0.01
CA VAL A 55 1.26 5.64 -0.04
C VAL A 55 1.84 6.89 0.60
N VAL A 56 1.73 8.02 -0.09
CA VAL A 56 2.16 9.34 0.41
C VAL A 56 1.06 10.37 0.45
N ARG A 57 -0.02 10.13 -0.28
CA ARG A 57 -1.21 10.97 -0.28
C ARG A 57 -2.42 10.13 -0.68
N TRP A 58 -3.54 10.45 -0.08
CA TRP A 58 -4.85 10.00 -0.53
C TRP A 58 -5.80 11.19 -0.49
N GLU A 59 -6.22 11.65 -1.66
CA GLU A 59 -7.27 12.66 -1.77
C GLU A 59 -8.63 11.97 -1.80
N ILE A 60 -9.52 12.39 -0.90
CA ILE A 60 -10.87 11.86 -0.80
C ILE A 60 -11.83 13.04 -0.82
N ALA A 61 -12.77 13.05 -1.77
CA ALA A 61 -13.70 14.16 -1.97
C ALA A 61 -13.01 15.55 -1.99
N GLY A 62 -11.86 15.65 -2.68
CA GLY A 62 -11.08 16.89 -2.79
C GLY A 62 -10.20 17.23 -1.57
N LEU A 63 -10.22 16.41 -0.52
CA LEU A 63 -9.44 16.65 0.70
C LEU A 63 -8.19 15.76 0.74
N PRO A 64 -6.98 16.34 0.67
CA PRO A 64 -5.74 15.56 0.69
C PRO A 64 -5.37 15.12 2.11
N ILE A 65 -5.25 13.81 2.32
CA ILE A 65 -4.65 13.20 3.50
C ILE A 65 -3.20 12.88 3.17
N THR A 66 -2.25 13.32 4.01
CA THR A 66 -0.81 13.10 3.82
C THR A 66 -0.09 12.57 5.06
N ASP A 67 -0.68 12.74 6.24
CA ASP A 67 -0.17 12.13 7.47
C ASP A 67 -0.30 10.61 7.43
N GLN A 68 0.78 9.89 7.74
CA GLN A 68 0.85 8.45 7.55
C GLN A 68 -0.08 7.67 8.50
N ALA A 69 -0.19 8.12 9.76
CA ALA A 69 -1.08 7.49 10.72
C ALA A 69 -2.54 7.66 10.32
N THR A 70 -2.89 8.85 9.84
CA THR A 70 -4.22 9.18 9.31
C THR A 70 -4.52 8.38 8.04
N LEU A 71 -3.57 8.25 7.12
CA LEU A 71 -3.70 7.43 5.92
C LEU A 71 -4.00 5.97 6.26
N LEU A 72 -3.21 5.38 7.18
CA LEU A 72 -3.40 4.00 7.61
C LEU A 72 -4.73 3.82 8.34
N GLY A 73 -5.12 4.76 9.19
CA GLY A 73 -6.42 4.79 9.85
C GLY A 73 -7.57 4.80 8.83
N ARG A 74 -7.48 5.66 7.80
CA ARG A 74 -8.48 5.75 6.74
C ARG A 74 -8.59 4.46 5.93
N TYR A 75 -7.46 3.82 5.61
CA TYR A 75 -7.43 2.54 4.90
C TYR A 75 -8.09 1.42 5.74
N ARG A 76 -7.75 1.32 7.03
CA ARG A 76 -8.34 0.32 7.94
C ARG A 76 -9.85 0.51 8.10
N MET A 77 -10.32 1.75 8.07
CA MET A 77 -11.75 2.09 8.21
C MET A 77 -12.53 2.10 6.90
N ALA A 78 -11.86 1.98 5.75
CA ALA A 78 -12.52 1.96 4.46
C ALA A 78 -13.36 0.68 4.31
N ASP A 79 -14.41 0.75 3.49
CA ASP A 79 -15.21 -0.42 3.12
C ASP A 79 -14.40 -1.45 2.32
N ALA A 80 -14.99 -2.64 2.14
CA ALA A 80 -14.32 -3.76 1.48
C ALA A 80 -13.95 -3.47 0.02
N GLU A 81 -14.75 -2.67 -0.68
CA GLU A 81 -14.52 -2.31 -2.08
C GLU A 81 -13.32 -1.36 -2.21
N THR A 82 -13.31 -0.31 -1.43
CA THR A 82 -12.20 0.64 -1.34
C THR A 82 -10.91 -0.07 -0.92
N GLN A 83 -10.97 -0.92 0.10
CA GLN A 83 -9.79 -1.68 0.52
C GLN A 83 -9.30 -2.61 -0.59
N ARG A 84 -10.20 -3.26 -1.33
CA ARG A 84 -9.83 -4.08 -2.50
C ARG A 84 -9.15 -3.25 -3.57
N TRP A 85 -9.73 -2.11 -3.93
CA TRP A 85 -9.16 -1.19 -4.93
C TRP A 85 -7.75 -0.71 -4.55
N VAL A 86 -7.54 -0.33 -3.28
CA VAL A 86 -6.23 0.07 -2.76
C VAL A 86 -5.22 -1.07 -2.91
N ARG A 87 -5.57 -2.29 -2.49
CA ARG A 87 -4.66 -3.45 -2.57
C ARG A 87 -4.30 -3.81 -4.01
N GLU A 88 -5.28 -3.83 -4.91
CA GLU A 88 -5.04 -4.10 -6.34
C GLU A 88 -4.17 -3.01 -6.98
N THR A 89 -4.40 -1.75 -6.61
CA THR A 89 -3.59 -0.62 -7.08
C THR A 89 -2.15 -0.72 -6.60
N ILE A 90 -1.93 -1.06 -5.32
CA ILE A 90 -0.59 -1.30 -4.77
C ILE A 90 0.08 -2.49 -5.48
N ALA A 91 -0.62 -3.61 -5.65
CA ALA A 91 -0.06 -4.79 -6.32
C ALA A 91 0.38 -4.50 -7.76
N ARG A 92 -0.48 -3.82 -8.54
CA ARG A 92 -0.16 -3.35 -9.90
C ARG A 92 1.00 -2.36 -9.91
N HIS A 93 1.05 -1.43 -8.96
CA HIS A 93 2.11 -0.45 -8.86
C HIS A 93 3.46 -1.10 -8.58
N VAL A 94 3.50 -2.02 -7.62
CA VAL A 94 4.67 -2.83 -7.27
C VAL A 94 5.14 -3.62 -8.50
N GLY A 95 4.23 -4.32 -9.19
CA GLY A 95 4.51 -5.02 -10.45
C GLY A 95 5.22 -4.17 -11.51
N ARG A 96 4.82 -2.91 -11.63
CA ARG A 96 5.35 -2.00 -12.65
C ARG A 96 6.65 -1.30 -12.25
N HIS A 97 6.80 -0.96 -10.98
CA HIS A 97 7.81 -0.01 -10.52
C HIS A 97 8.83 -0.60 -9.56
N ILE A 98 8.49 -1.69 -8.86
CA ILE A 98 9.33 -2.33 -7.83
C ILE A 98 9.18 -3.86 -7.95
N PRO A 99 9.56 -4.44 -9.11
CA PRO A 99 9.32 -5.86 -9.40
C PRO A 99 9.97 -6.81 -8.38
N GLU A 100 10.99 -6.36 -7.64
CA GLU A 100 11.64 -7.10 -6.56
C GLU A 100 10.68 -7.48 -5.42
N LEU A 101 9.55 -6.75 -5.29
CA LEU A 101 8.52 -7.03 -4.30
C LEU A 101 7.31 -7.80 -4.87
N SER A 102 7.26 -8.01 -6.20
CA SER A 102 6.17 -8.71 -6.90
C SER A 102 6.27 -10.22 -6.80
N THR A 103 7.47 -10.75 -6.56
CA THR A 103 7.72 -12.19 -6.48
C THR A 103 7.87 -12.59 -5.01
N ARG A 104 6.81 -13.16 -4.43
CA ARG A 104 6.82 -14.04 -3.25
C ARG A 104 5.45 -14.64 -3.03
#